data_AF-A0A6G0VTM6-F1
#
_entry.id   AF-A0A6G0VTM6-F1
#
_cell.length_a   1.000
_cell.length_b   1.000
_cell.length_c   1.000
_cell.angle_alpha   90.00
_cell.angle_beta   90.00
_cell.angle_gamma   90.00
#
_symmetry.space_group_name_H-M   'P 1'
#
loop_
_entity.id
_entity.type
_entity.pdbx_description
1 polymer ?
#
loop_
_entity_poly.entity_id
_entity_poly.type
_entity_poly.pdbx_seq_one_letter_code
_entity_poly.pdbx_strand_id
1 'polypeptide(L)' 'MDIVARWLGCCHDQIIFDNSLIKSKFENEIIKGYLLGDGGYEVKHYLMTPLLNPTTQSQQLYNESQIRTRNVIER' A
#
# COMPACT_ATOMS: atom_id res chain seq x y z
N MET A 1 -7.19 -6.07 15.58
CA MET A 1 -7.90 -5.94 14.29
C MET A 1 -8.44 -4.52 14.22
N ASP A 2 -7.81 -3.66 13.42
CA ASP A 2 -8.30 -2.30 13.14
C ASP A 2 -9.11 -2.36 11.84
N ILE A 3 -10.41 -2.62 11.95
CA ILE A 3 -11.33 -2.66 10.79
C ILE A 3 -12.01 -1.30 10.70
N VAL A 4 -11.56 -0.46 9.75
CA VAL A 4 -12.20 0.83 9.44
C VAL A 4 -13.31 0.59 8.42
N ALA A 5 -14.45 0.04 8.88
CA ALA A 5 -15.64 -0.17 8.05
C ALA A 5 -16.66 0.99 8.21
N ARG A 6 -16.27 2.23 7.90
CA ARG A 6 -17.13 3.41 8.06
C ARG A 6 -17.41 4.17 6.75
N TRP A 7 -17.27 3.53 5.59
CA TRP A 7 -17.51 4.21 4.33
C TRP A 7 -18.30 3.35 3.35
N LEU A 8 -19.34 3.95 2.76
CA LEU A 8 -20.19 3.37 1.72
C LEU A 8 -19.33 2.92 0.54
N GLY A 9 -19.71 1.85 -0.16
CA GLY A 9 -18.91 1.03 -1.09
C GLY A 9 -18.26 1.68 -2.34
N CYS A 10 -17.96 2.98 -2.29
CA CYS A 10 -17.23 3.76 -3.29
C CYS A 10 -16.18 4.68 -2.62
N CYS A 11 -15.74 4.37 -1.39
CA CYS A 11 -14.69 5.15 -0.74
C CYS A 11 -13.34 4.66 -1.23
N HIS A 12 -12.59 5.56 -1.88
CA HIS A 12 -11.25 5.26 -2.38
C HIS A 12 -10.38 4.74 -1.22
N ASP A 13 -9.64 3.65 -1.44
CA ASP A 13 -8.78 3.02 -0.43
C ASP A 13 -7.85 4.01 0.30
N GLN A 14 -7.45 5.08 -0.42
CA GLN A 14 -6.70 6.21 0.08
C GLN A 14 -7.40 6.94 1.24
N ILE A 15 -8.72 7.17 1.16
CA ILE A 15 -9.49 7.86 2.21
C ILE A 15 -9.55 7.01 3.49
N ILE A 16 -9.71 5.70 3.33
CA ILE A 16 -9.71 4.76 4.46
C ILE A 16 -8.32 4.77 5.12
N PHE A 17 -7.26 4.74 4.32
CA PHE A 17 -5.90 4.79 4.80
C PHE A 17 -5.57 6.11 5.50
N ASP A 18 -6.00 7.23 4.94
CA ASP A 18 -5.79 8.56 5.52
C ASP A 18 -6.45 8.74 6.88
N ASN A 19 -7.56 8.05 7.11
CA ASN A 19 -8.28 8.04 8.38
C ASN A 19 -7.90 6.87 9.29
N SER A 20 -6.88 6.07 8.94
CA SER A 20 -6.45 4.92 9.72
C SER A 20 -5.37 5.28 10.75
N LEU A 21 -5.42 4.60 11.91
CA LEU A 21 -4.33 4.67 12.89
C LEU A 21 -3.01 4.13 12.35
N ILE A 22 -3.04 3.30 11.29
CA ILE A 22 -1.86 2.74 10.65
C ILE A 22 -1.02 3.85 10.02
N LYS A 23 -1.64 4.81 9.33
CA LYS A 23 -0.93 5.98 8.78
C LYS A 23 -0.18 6.74 9.88
N SER A 24 -0.88 7.07 10.97
CA SER A 24 -0.27 7.77 12.10
C SER A 24 0.89 6.97 12.72
N LYS A 25 0.77 5.65 12.85
CA LYS A 25 1.85 4.80 13.38
C LYS A 25 3.08 4.73 12.47
N PHE A 26 2.90 4.76 11.15
CA PHE A 26 4.01 4.84 10.19
C PHE A 26 4.66 6.23 10.19
N GLU A 27 3.87 7.31 10.24
CA GLU A 27 4.38 8.68 10.29
C GLU A 27 5.14 9.00 11.59
N ASN A 28 4.74 8.39 12.71
CA ASN A 28 5.44 8.49 13.99
C ASN A 28 6.57 7.45 14.15
N GLU A 29 6.93 6.73 13.08
CA GLU A 29 8.00 5.71 13.05
C GLU A 29 7.84 4.59 14.10
N ILE A 30 6.63 4.40 14.61
CA ILE A 30 6.30 3.36 15.59
C ILE A 30 6.37 1.98 14.93
N ILE A 31 5.92 1.90 13.67
CA ILE A 31 6.03 0.70 12.84
C ILE A 31 7.20 0.89 11.88
N LYS A 32 8.21 0.03 11.99
CA LYS A 32 9.30 -0.05 11.01
C LYS A 32 8.95 -1.08 9.95
N GLY A 33 8.75 -0.62 8.73
CA GLY A 33 8.44 -1.49 7.59
C GLY A 33 7.93 -0.70 6.39
N TYR A 34 7.44 -1.43 5.41
CA TYR A 34 6.81 -0.87 4.22
C TYR A 34 5.40 -1.42 4.10
N LEU A 35 4.48 -0.55 3.70
CA LEU A 35 3.12 -0.89 3.34
C LEU A 35 3.06 -1.09 1.82
N LEU A 36 2.42 -2.18 1.39
CA LEU A 36 2.27 -2.51 -0.02
C LEU A 36 0.86 -2.10 -0.50
N GLY A 37 0.78 -0.88 -1.04
CA GLY A 37 -0.46 -0.28 -1.54
C GLY A 37 -0.73 -0.67 -2.98
N ASP A 38 -1.99 -0.53 -3.39
CA ASP A 38 -2.34 -0.62 -4.81
C ASP A 38 -2.08 0.70 -5.54
N GLY A 39 -2.22 0.72 -6.87
CA GLY A 39 -1.99 1.92 -7.69
C GLY A 39 -2.89 3.12 -7.34
N GLY A 40 -3.95 2.89 -6.55
CA GLY A 40 -4.82 3.93 -6.01
C GLY A 40 -4.27 4.68 -4.79
N TYR A 41 -3.15 4.26 -4.21
CA TYR A 41 -2.59 4.95 -3.05
C TYR A 41 -1.60 6.04 -3.46
N GLU A 42 -1.54 7.11 -2.68
CA GLU A 42 -0.46 8.09 -2.79
C GLU A 42 0.89 7.42 -2.51
N VAL A 43 1.88 7.75 -3.33
CA VAL A 43 3.26 7.31 -3.11
C VAL A 43 3.80 8.02 -1.86
N LYS A 44 4.15 7.24 -0.83
CA LYS A 44 4.82 7.74 0.40
C LYS A 44 6.10 6.93 0.65
N HIS A 45 7.01 7.47 1.46
CA HIS A 45 8.30 6.81 1.74
C HIS A 45 8.18 5.39 2.34
N TYR A 46 7.09 5.15 3.06
CA TYR A 46 6.76 3.86 3.66
C TYR A 46 5.64 3.11 2.89
N LEU A 47 5.18 3.64 1.76
CA LEU A 47 4.05 3.08 0.98
C LEU A 47 4.50 2.82 -0.46
N MET A 48 4.72 1.55 -0.77
CA MET A 48 5.15 1.08 -2.06
C MET A 48 3.92 0.80 -2.93
N THR A 49 3.86 1.39 -4.11
CA THR A 49 2.79 1.16 -5.10
C THR A 49 3.38 0.62 -6.40
N PRO A 50 2.64 -0.22 -7.16
CA PRO A 50 3.09 -0.72 -8.44
C PRO A 50 3.32 0.41 -9.45
N LEU A 51 4.36 0.25 -10.26
CA LEU A 51 4.62 1.16 -11.37
C LEU A 51 3.65 0.83 -12.51
N LEU A 52 2.84 1.81 -12.92
CA LEU A 52 1.84 1.62 -13.98
C LEU A 52 2.46 1.31 -15.35
N ASN A 53 3.61 1.89 -15.66
CA ASN A 53 4.29 1.73 -16.95
C ASN A 53 5.78 1.44 -16.72
N PRO A 54 6.17 0.20 -16.37
CA PRO A 54 7.57 -0.17 -16.20
C PRO A 54 8.26 -0.26 -17.58
N THR A 55 9.14 0.68 -17.88
CA THR A 55 9.91 0.73 -19.14
C THR A 55 11.28 0.09 -19.02
N THR A 56 11.80 -0.05 -17.80
CA THR A 56 13.12 -0.64 -17.52
C THR A 56 12.99 -1.98 -16.80
N GLN A 57 14.00 -2.84 -16.97
CA GLN A 57 14.02 -4.16 -16.32
C GLN A 57 13.95 -4.07 -14.79
N SER A 58 14.58 -3.05 -14.19
CA SER A 58 14.52 -2.82 -12.74
C SER A 58 13.10 -2.51 -12.25
N GLN A 59 12.31 -1.80 -13.05
CA GLN A 59 10.91 -1.50 -12.72
C GLN A 59 10.00 -2.73 -12.87
N GLN A 60 10.30 -3.60 -13.84
CA GLN A 60 9.59 -4.88 -13.99
C GLN A 60 9.87 -5.79 -12.79
N LEU A 61 11.14 -5.93 -12.39
CA LEU A 61 11.55 -6.70 -11.21
C LEU A 61 10.95 -6.15 -9.91
N TYR A 62 10.80 -4.82 -9.82
CA TYR A 62 10.11 -4.17 -8.71
C TYR A 62 8.65 -4.64 -8.62
N ASN A 63 7.88 -4.51 -9.70
CA ASN A 63 6.48 -4.96 -9.73
C ASN A 63 6.35 -6.48 -9.50
N GLU A 64 7.23 -7.31 -10.07
CA GLU A 64 7.23 -8.77 -9.83
C GLU A 64 7.46 -9.11 -8.37
N SER A 65 8.37 -8.40 -7.70
CA SER A 65 8.64 -8.60 -6.28
C SER A 65 7.41 -8.27 -5.44
N GLN A 66 6.72 -7.17 -5.77
CA GLN A 66 5.46 -6.81 -5.11
C GLN A 66 4.35 -7.86 -5.33
N ILE A 67 4.18 -8.36 -6.55
CA ILE A 67 3.20 -9.42 -6.87
C ILE A 67 3.50 -10.68 -6.05
N ARG A 68 4.76 -11.11 -5.98
CA ARG A 68 5.16 -12.27 -5.17
C ARG A 68 4.86 -12.08 -3.69
N THR A 69 5.12 -10.88 -3.16
CA THR A 69 4.80 -10.56 -1.76
C THR A 69 3.29 -10.60 -1.50
N ARG A 70 2.45 -10.07 -2.41
CA ARG A 70 0.98 -10.15 -2.29
C ARG A 70 0.48 -11.59 -2.30
N ASN A 71 0.98 -12.41 -3.21
CA ASN A 71 0.60 -13.83 -3.33
C ASN A 71 0.87 -14.66 -2.07
N VAL A 72 1.77 -14.24 -1.18
CA VAL A 72 2.00 -14.92 0.11
C VAL A 72 0.91 -14.59 1.14
N ILE A 73 0.37 -13.38 1.09
CA ILE A 73 -0.62 -12.88 2.06
C ILE A 73 -2.05 -13.28 1.65
N GLU A 74 -2.30 -13.45 0.36
CA GLU A 74 -3.62 -13.78 -0.21
C GLU A 74 -3.90 -15.30 -0.30
N ARG A 75 -3.02 -16.15 0.23
CA ARG A 75 -3.09 -17.61 0.11
C ARG A 75 -3.77 -18.30 1.30
#